data_AF-A0A2V8I9X1-F1
#
_entry.id   AF-A0A2V8I9X1-F1
#
_cell.length_a   1.000
_cell.length_b   1.000
_cell.length_c   1.000
_cell.angle_alpha   90.00
_cell.angle_beta   90.00
_cell.angle_gamma   90.00
#
_symmetry.space_group_name_H-M   'P 1'
#
loop_
_entity.id
_entity.type
_entity.pdbx_description
1 polymer ?
#
loop_
_entity_poly.entity_id
_entity_poly.type
_entity_poly.pdbx_seq_one_letter_code
_entity_poly.pdbx_strand_id
1 'polypeptide(L)'
;MNISKSDAIAHLAKWYNAGAEVRVVYHSVTGNLRIIGRIEELSSSAIKVVTIGSEILLYFRDTSEYEYNDVREPPTEINKDRVNKYPIFIEITFSNGDRLEVSEFFKE
;
A
#
# COMPACT_ATOMS: atom_id res chain seq x y z
N MET A 1 -6.96 -8.16 7.46
CA MET A 1 -8.23 -8.77 7.00
C MET A 1 -8.05 -9.20 5.56
N ASN A 2 -8.24 -10.48 5.21
CA ASN A 2 -8.12 -10.92 3.83
C ASN A 2 -9.24 -10.34 2.98
N ILE A 3 -8.87 -9.80 1.82
CA ILE A 3 -9.79 -9.14 0.89
C ILE A 3 -9.62 -9.70 -0.52
N SER A 4 -10.61 -9.46 -1.38
CA SER A 4 -10.49 -9.84 -2.78
C SER A 4 -9.49 -8.94 -3.52
N LYS A 5 -8.95 -9.45 -4.64
CA LYS A 5 -8.10 -8.65 -5.55
C LYS A 5 -8.80 -7.36 -6.00
N SER A 6 -10.09 -7.43 -6.33
CA SER A 6 -10.88 -6.26 -6.74
C SER A 6 -11.00 -5.22 -5.62
N ASP A 7 -11.20 -5.65 -4.39
CA ASP A 7 -11.28 -4.74 -3.24
C ASP A 7 -9.92 -4.09 -2.98
N ALA A 8 -8.83 -4.85 -3.09
CA ALA A 8 -7.48 -4.33 -2.90
C ALA A 8 -7.15 -3.26 -3.93
N ILE A 9 -7.49 -3.52 -5.21
CA ILE A 9 -7.35 -2.54 -6.28
C ILE A 9 -8.23 -1.32 -6.01
N ALA A 10 -9.45 -1.47 -5.51
CA ALA A 10 -10.31 -0.34 -5.16
C ALA A 10 -9.72 0.53 -4.04
N HIS A 11 -9.11 -0.08 -3.02
CA HIS A 11 -8.40 0.64 -1.96
C HIS A 11 -7.17 1.38 -2.50
N LEU A 12 -6.36 0.74 -3.35
CA LEU A 12 -5.23 1.40 -4.01
C LEU A 12 -5.70 2.53 -4.93
N ALA A 13 -6.82 2.35 -5.62
CA ALA A 13 -7.41 3.34 -6.52
C ALA A 13 -7.83 4.61 -5.78
N LYS A 14 -8.22 4.52 -4.51
CA LYS A 14 -8.49 5.69 -3.67
C LYS A 14 -7.26 6.59 -3.56
N TRP A 15 -6.09 6.02 -3.31
CA TRP A 15 -4.83 6.78 -3.20
C TRP A 15 -4.34 7.27 -4.56
N TYR A 16 -4.48 6.44 -5.60
CA TYR A 16 -4.17 6.81 -6.98
C TYR A 16 -4.98 8.03 -7.44
N ASN A 17 -6.31 7.97 -7.35
CA ASN A 17 -7.22 9.03 -7.80
C ASN A 17 -7.06 10.32 -6.99
N ALA A 18 -6.67 10.22 -5.72
CA ALA A 18 -6.39 11.38 -4.88
C ALA A 18 -5.01 12.01 -5.17
N GLY A 19 -4.16 11.38 -5.98
CA GLY A 19 -2.77 11.81 -6.17
C GLY A 19 -1.96 11.79 -4.87
N ALA A 20 -2.35 10.91 -3.93
CA ALA A 20 -1.75 10.86 -2.60
C ALA A 20 -0.32 10.29 -2.66
N GLU A 21 0.54 10.76 -1.77
CA GLU A 21 1.81 10.08 -1.52
C GLU A 21 1.55 8.81 -0.72
N VAL A 22 2.18 7.72 -1.16
CA VAL A 22 2.14 6.41 -0.52
C VAL A 22 3.56 5.98 -0.17
N ARG A 23 3.67 5.21 0.90
CA ARG A 23 4.86 4.44 1.21
C ARG A 23 4.70 3.05 0.61
N VAL A 24 5.74 2.60 -0.09
CA VAL A 24 5.80 1.25 -0.64
C VAL A 24 6.99 0.53 -0.05
N VAL A 25 6.76 -0.67 0.47
CA VAL A 25 7.82 -1.57 0.94
C VAL A 25 7.68 -2.91 0.21
N TYR A 26 8.67 -3.24 -0.60
CA TYR A 26 8.80 -4.54 -1.23
C TYR A 26 9.80 -5.39 -0.45
N HIS A 27 9.30 -6.49 0.09
CA HIS A 27 10.06 -7.48 0.84
C HIS A 27 10.37 -8.67 -0.07
N SER A 28 11.65 -8.99 -0.21
CA SER A 28 12.11 -10.21 -0.87
C SER A 28 13.12 -10.96 -0.02
N VAL A 29 13.53 -12.14 -0.48
CA VAL A 29 14.58 -12.94 0.17
C VAL A 29 15.92 -12.17 0.27
N THR A 30 16.20 -11.26 -0.67
CA THR A 30 17.46 -10.51 -0.71
C THR A 30 17.45 -9.23 0.10
N GLY A 31 16.29 -8.82 0.63
CA GLY A 31 16.15 -7.65 1.47
C GLY A 31 14.87 -6.86 1.20
N ASN A 32 14.83 -5.63 1.73
CA ASN A 32 13.66 -4.76 1.63
C ASN A 32 14.00 -3.54 0.77
N LEU A 33 13.19 -3.29 -0.26
CA LEU A 33 13.20 -2.04 -1.00
C LEU A 33 12.07 -1.16 -0.47
N ARG A 34 12.38 0.08 -0.11
CA ARG A 34 11.39 1.05 0.39
C ARG A 34 11.46 2.33 -0.41
N ILE A 35 10.31 2.80 -0.89
CA ILE A 35 10.17 4.13 -1.51
C ILE A 35 8.97 4.87 -0.93
N ILE A 36 9.01 6.20 -1.01
CA ILE A 36 7.88 7.09 -0.76
C ILE A 36 7.63 7.82 -2.08
N GLY A 37 6.44 7.69 -2.63
CA GLY A 37 6.16 8.16 -3.98
C GLY A 37 4.66 8.26 -4.27
N ARG A 38 4.30 8.42 -5.53
CA ARG A 38 2.90 8.44 -5.99
C ARG A 38 2.64 7.26 -6.89
N ILE A 39 1.42 6.72 -6.82
CA ILE A 39 0.96 5.74 -7.78
C ILE A 39 0.74 6.49 -9.10
N GLU A 40 1.46 6.14 -10.17
CA GLU A 40 1.28 6.74 -11.51
C GLU A 40 0.46 5.85 -12.43
N GLU A 41 0.59 4.53 -12.29
CA GLU A 41 -0.20 3.56 -13.04
C GLU A 41 -0.79 2.54 -12.07
N LEU A 42 -2.09 2.28 -12.21
CA LEU A 42 -2.78 1.24 -11.47
C LEU A 42 -3.76 0.52 -12.41
N SER A 43 -3.65 -0.80 -12.46
CA SER A 43 -4.56 -1.65 -13.22
C SER A 43 -4.88 -2.92 -12.44
N SER A 44 -5.73 -3.78 -13.01
CA SER A 44 -5.97 -5.11 -12.44
C SER A 44 -4.73 -6.02 -12.46
N SER A 45 -3.70 -5.66 -13.22
CA SER A 45 -2.52 -6.50 -13.43
C SER A 45 -1.24 -5.93 -12.82
N ALA A 46 -1.21 -4.63 -12.50
CA ALA A 46 0.03 -3.99 -12.06
C ALA A 46 -0.21 -2.71 -11.27
N ILE A 47 0.80 -2.35 -10.50
CA ILE A 47 0.97 -1.05 -9.85
C ILE A 47 2.34 -0.49 -10.18
N LYS A 48 2.36 0.80 -10.54
CA LYS A 48 3.58 1.60 -10.71
C LYS A 48 3.59 2.73 -9.71
N VAL A 49 4.64 2.78 -8.88
CA VAL A 49 4.87 3.87 -7.94
C VAL A 49 6.18 4.58 -8.28
N VAL A 50 6.10 5.88 -8.48
CA VAL A 50 7.23 6.73 -8.89
C VAL A 50 7.62 7.65 -7.75
N THR A 51 8.92 7.82 -7.56
CA THR A 51 9.53 8.83 -6.68
C THR A 51 10.62 9.59 -7.44
N ILE A 52 11.24 10.57 -6.80
CA ILE A 52 12.32 11.35 -7.43
C ILE A 52 13.51 10.41 -7.70
N GLY A 53 13.77 10.15 -8.99
CA GLY A 53 14.92 9.36 -9.44
C GLY A 53 14.77 7.85 -9.33
N SER A 54 13.59 7.32 -9.00
CA SER A 54 13.35 5.87 -8.92
C SER A 54 11.87 5.53 -9.15
N GLU A 55 11.61 4.32 -9.63
CA GLU A 55 10.26 3.76 -9.77
C GLU A 55 10.25 2.29 -9.34
N ILE A 56 9.08 1.86 -8.84
CA ILE A 56 8.75 0.46 -8.63
C ILE A 56 7.57 0.13 -9.53
N LEU A 57 7.74 -0.87 -10.38
CA LEU A 57 6.67 -1.49 -11.16
C LEU A 57 6.54 -2.95 -10.73
N LEU A 58 5.36 -3.32 -10.22
CA LEU A 58 5.08 -4.68 -9.77
C LEU A 58 3.82 -5.21 -10.45
N TYR A 59 3.91 -6.44 -10.94
CA TYR A 59 2.80 -7.14 -11.57
C TYR A 59 2.11 -8.05 -10.55
N PHE A 60 0.79 -7.87 -10.42
CA PHE A 60 -0.06 -8.74 -9.63
C PHE A 60 -0.18 -10.11 -10.28
N ARG A 61 -0.04 -11.17 -9.49
CA ARG A 61 -0.25 -12.55 -9.95
C ARG A 61 -1.68 -12.97 -9.60
N ASP A 62 -2.23 -13.92 -10.36
CA ASP A 62 -3.54 -14.49 -10.02
C ASP A 62 -3.50 -15.29 -8.72
N THR A 63 -2.31 -15.76 -8.34
CA THR A 63 -2.03 -16.44 -7.07
C THR A 63 -1.64 -15.50 -5.94
N SER A 64 -1.69 -14.18 -6.16
CA SER A 64 -1.43 -13.21 -5.09
C SER A 64 -2.55 -13.20 -4.05
N GLU A 65 -2.16 -13.10 -2.79
CA GLU A 65 -3.08 -12.92 -1.67
C GLU A 65 -3.06 -11.44 -1.26
N TYR A 66 -4.20 -10.93 -0.80
CA TYR A 66 -4.39 -9.52 -0.48
C TYR A 66 -4.95 -9.34 0.92
N GLU A 67 -4.33 -8.46 1.70
CA GLU A 67 -4.78 -8.11 3.03
C GLU A 67 -4.99 -6.61 3.17
N TYR A 68 -6.13 -6.24 3.74
CA TYR A 68 -6.42 -4.89 4.23
C TYR A 68 -6.14 -4.83 5.72
N ASN A 69 -5.28 -3.89 6.12
CA ASN A 69 -4.93 -3.67 7.51
C ASN A 69 -5.16 -2.20 7.88
N ASP A 70 -6.13 -1.98 8.77
CA ASP A 70 -6.40 -0.69 9.37
C ASP A 70 -5.91 -0.71 10.82
N VAL A 71 -4.74 -0.11 11.05
CA VAL A 71 -4.10 -0.07 12.37
C VAL A 71 -4.56 1.15 13.19
N ARG A 72 -5.54 1.90 12.69
CA ARG A 72 -6.05 3.08 13.37
C ARG A 72 -6.78 2.67 14.64
N GLU A 73 -6.41 3.29 15.75
CA GLU A 73 -7.24 3.24 16.95
C GLU A 73 -8.60 3.89 16.67
N PRO A 74 -9.71 3.28 17.10
CA PRO A 74 -11.01 3.93 17.03
C PRO A 74 -10.98 5.24 17.84
N PRO A 75 -11.62 6.31 17.35
CA PRO A 75 -11.66 7.57 18.06
C PRO A 75 -12.40 7.41 19.39
N THR A 76 -11.75 7.88 20.45
CA THR A 76 -12.24 8.02 21.81
C THR A 76 -12.20 9.49 22.21
N GLU A 77 -12.88 9.88 23.28
CA GLU A 77 -12.81 11.26 23.80
C GLU A 77 -11.38 11.74 24.06
N ILE A 78 -10.43 10.83 24.31
CA ILE A 78 -9.04 11.12 24.66
C ILE A 78 -8.18 11.37 23.41
N ASN A 79 -8.48 10.72 22.29
CA ASN A 79 -7.65 10.76 21.08
C ASN A 79 -8.36 11.36 19.85
N LYS A 80 -9.61 11.84 19.99
CA LYS A 80 -10.40 12.45 18.89
C LYS A 80 -9.70 13.62 18.19
N ASP A 81 -8.89 14.39 18.92
CA ASP A 81 -8.15 15.55 18.39
C ASP A 81 -6.71 15.19 17.98
N ARG A 82 -6.28 13.93 18.18
CA ARG A 82 -4.94 13.49 17.78
C ARG A 82 -4.96 13.09 16.31
N VAL A 83 -4.03 13.64 15.54
CA VAL A 83 -3.75 13.15 14.17
C VAL A 83 -3.36 11.68 14.26
N ASN A 84 -4.20 10.80 13.72
CA ASN A 84 -3.97 9.37 13.76
C ASN A 84 -2.77 9.03 12.86
N LYS A 85 -1.64 8.68 13.48
CA LYS A 85 -0.37 8.36 12.78
C LYS A 85 -0.31 6.91 12.29
N TYR A 86 -1.34 6.10 12.55
CA TYR A 86 -1.39 4.71 12.13
C TYR A 86 -1.97 4.61 10.71
N PRO A 87 -1.20 4.14 9.71
CA PRO A 87 -1.68 4.09 8.35
C PRO A 87 -2.63 2.93 8.15
N ILE A 88 -3.54 3.12 7.19
CA ILE A 88 -4.13 1.99 6.48
C ILE A 88 -3.08 1.48 5.50
N PHE A 89 -2.93 0.17 5.41
CA PHE A 89 -2.08 -0.45 4.42
C PHE A 89 -2.73 -1.65 3.74
N ILE A 90 -2.35 -1.84 2.48
CA ILE A 90 -2.66 -3.03 1.68
C ILE A 90 -1.38 -3.85 1.60
N GLU A 91 -1.43 -5.08 2.08
CA GLU A 91 -0.35 -6.06 1.90
C GLU A 91 -0.73 -7.02 0.78
N ILE A 92 0.23 -7.30 -0.10
CA ILE A 92 0.09 -8.23 -1.22
C ILE A 92 1.19 -9.28 -1.09
N THR A 93 0.79 -10.53 -0.88
CA THR A 93 1.72 -11.66 -0.78
C THR A 93 1.76 -12.40 -2.11
N PHE A 94 2.95 -12.53 -2.69
CA PHE A 94 3.16 -13.25 -3.95
C PHE A 94 3.44 -14.73 -3.68
N SER A 95 3.19 -15.56 -4.70
CA SER A 95 3.36 -17.03 -4.61
C SER A 95 4.77 -17.50 -4.26
N ASN A 96 5.79 -16.66 -4.46
CA ASN A 96 7.19 -16.94 -4.08
C ASN A 96 7.51 -16.48 -2.64
N GLY A 97 6.53 -15.99 -1.88
CA GLY A 97 6.70 -15.49 -0.51
C GLY A 97 7.16 -14.04 -0.42
N ASP A 98 7.43 -13.38 -1.55
CA ASP A 98 7.68 -11.94 -1.58
C ASP A 98 6.42 -11.18 -1.15
N ARG A 99 6.59 -10.00 -0.56
CA ARG A 99 5.47 -9.18 -0.07
C ARG A 99 5.61 -7.74 -0.50
N LEU A 100 4.49 -7.12 -0.84
CA LEU A 100 4.38 -5.71 -1.15
C LEU A 100 3.42 -5.06 -0.16
N GLU A 101 3.92 -4.13 0.64
CA GLU A 101 3.11 -3.25 1.47
C GLU A 101 2.94 -1.90 0.75
N VAL A 102 1.70 -1.44 0.63
CA VAL A 102 1.38 -0.07 0.18
C VAL A 102 0.58 0.60 1.29
N SER A 103 1.11 1.68 1.85
CA SER A 103 0.52 2.38 2.99
C SER A 103 0.38 3.89 2.74
N GLU A 104 -0.59 4.50 3.41
CA GLU A 104 -0.71 5.96 3.43
C GLU A 104 0.56 6.60 3.99
N PHE A 105 1.02 7.67 3.34
CA PHE A 105 2.14 8.45 3.83
C PHE A 105 1.66 9.76 4.45
N PHE A 106 1.89 9.92 5.76
CA PHE A 106 1.71 11.18 6.47
C PHE A 106 3.07 11.88 6.55
N LYS A 107 3.15 13.12 6.05
CA LYS A 107 4.33 13.97 6.27
C LYS A 107 4.41 14.31 7.76
N GLU A 108 5.59 14.13 8.34
CA GLU A 108 5.87 14.44 9.76
C GLU A 108 5.75 15.93 10.08
#